data_AF-A0A1R3KL58-F1
#
_entry.id   AF-A0A1R3KL58-F1
#
_cell.length_a   1.000
_cell.length_b   1.000
_cell.length_c   1.000
_cell.angle_alpha   90.00
_cell.angle_beta   90.00
_cell.angle_gamma   90.00
#
_symmetry.space_group_name_H-M   'P 1'
#
loop_
_entity.id
_entity.type
_entity.pdbx_description
1 polymer ?
#
loop_
_entity_poly.entity_id
_entity_poly.type
_entity_poly.pdbx_seq_one_letter_code
_entity_poly.pdbx_strand_id
1 'polypeptide(L)'
;MKKDAAYLVKKCDKCQLFTKIPRLPTEELNIIKATWPFAMWGIDIIGPFLEATRKRKYAIVACDYFTKWVEAEPMASITKEEVKHFLWQNILCRFGVPNAFISDNGRQLQAEHVHEFCAKYNIRKIASSVVHPQTNELTETANGKIIITMKKKLDEAKGKWAEALPGILWGIRITSHTGTGETPFNLAFGTEAVIPTELTILTLRIRNFQAPRNEEELRTNLDLVEEMRMEAQLKQANRSQQVNQYLNKRVQTIQEGDLVLRNFKASKPTGEKKKLSPNWEGPYQVVEVLGKGAYRLMDLEGRMIPRVWNAMHLRKYYQ
;
A
#
# COMPACT_ATOMS: atom_id res chain seq x y z
N MET A 1 -13.23 -4.66 -41.22
CA MET A 1 -13.95 -5.57 -40.30
C MET A 1 -13.50 -5.45 -38.83
N LYS A 2 -12.27 -5.83 -38.43
CA LYS A 2 -11.84 -5.71 -37.00
C LYS A 2 -11.84 -4.27 -36.48
N LYS A 3 -11.41 -3.30 -37.30
CA LYS A 3 -11.43 -1.87 -36.95
C LYS A 3 -12.86 -1.34 -36.79
N ASP A 4 -13.75 -1.73 -37.70
CA ASP A 4 -15.15 -1.28 -37.69
C ASP A 4 -15.92 -1.88 -36.51
N ALA A 5 -15.71 -3.16 -36.21
CA ALA A 5 -16.26 -3.80 -35.02
C ALA A 5 -15.75 -3.13 -33.74
N ALA A 6 -14.44 -2.82 -33.67
CA ALA A 6 -13.87 -2.10 -32.53
C ALA A 6 -14.46 -0.68 -32.39
N TYR A 7 -14.68 0.02 -33.50
CA TYR A 7 -15.30 1.34 -33.53
C TYR A 7 -16.76 1.30 -33.05
N LEU A 8 -17.55 0.34 -33.53
CA LEU A 8 -18.94 0.14 -33.10
C LEU A 8 -19.04 -0.20 -31.60
N VAL A 9 -18.19 -1.10 -31.10
CA VAL A 9 -18.16 -1.44 -29.67
C VAL A 9 -17.69 -0.25 -28.82
N LYS A 10 -16.75 0.56 -29.32
CA LYS A 10 -16.25 1.75 -28.62
C LYS A 10 -17.33 2.80 -28.41
N LYS A 11 -18.26 2.95 -29.35
CA LYS A 11 -19.39 3.89 -29.30
C LYS A 11 -20.66 3.32 -28.65
N CYS A 12 -20.74 2.00 -28.48
CA CYS A 12 -21.89 1.36 -27.85
C CYS A 12 -22.06 1.81 -26.40
N ASP A 13 -23.14 2.53 -26.12
CA ASP A 13 -23.43 3.12 -24.82
C ASP A 13 -23.47 2.08 -23.68
N LYS A 14 -24.18 0.96 -23.90
CA LYS A 14 -24.23 -0.16 -22.95
C LYS A 14 -22.85 -0.77 -22.72
N CYS A 15 -22.03 -0.93 -23.75
CA CYS A 15 -20.67 -1.45 -23.58
C CYS A 15 -19.83 -0.49 -22.72
N GLN A 16 -19.93 0.82 -22.94
CA GLN A 16 -19.18 1.82 -22.17
C GLN A 16 -19.63 1.86 -20.69
N LEU A 17 -20.93 1.88 -20.42
CA LEU A 17 -21.50 1.94 -19.06
C LEU A 17 -21.21 0.71 -18.20
N PHE A 18 -21.16 -0.48 -18.82
CA PHE A 18 -20.93 -1.75 -18.12
C PHE A 18 -19.48 -2.20 -18.11
N THR A 19 -18.57 -1.52 -18.81
CA THR A 19 -17.15 -1.90 -18.84
C THR A 19 -16.55 -1.92 -17.43
N LYS A 20 -15.66 -2.89 -17.18
CA LYS A 20 -14.92 -2.99 -15.91
C LYS A 20 -14.12 -1.71 -15.64
N ILE A 21 -14.13 -1.26 -14.39
CA ILE A 21 -13.32 -0.12 -13.95
C ILE A 21 -11.83 -0.54 -13.99
N PRO A 22 -10.99 0.07 -14.84
CA PRO A 22 -9.57 -0.24 -14.88
C PRO A 22 -8.90 0.22 -13.58
N ARG A 23 -7.92 -0.55 -13.10
CA ARG A 23 -6.99 -0.10 -12.06
C ARG A 23 -5.82 0.65 -12.72
N LEU A 24 -6.12 1.75 -13.40
CA LEU A 24 -5.09 2.59 -14.02
C LEU A 24 -4.94 3.86 -13.18
N PRO A 25 -3.72 4.21 -12.71
CA PRO A 25 -3.43 5.53 -12.19
C PRO A 25 -3.59 6.52 -13.32
N THR A 26 -3.86 7.75 -12.96
CA THR A 26 -4.33 8.76 -13.91
C THR A 26 -3.47 10.01 -13.91
N GLU A 27 -2.32 9.88 -13.26
CA GLU A 27 -1.21 10.80 -13.23
C GLU A 27 0.08 9.98 -13.20
N GLU A 28 1.20 10.63 -13.54
CA GLU A 28 2.53 10.06 -13.33
C GLU A 28 2.72 9.70 -11.85
N LEU A 29 3.12 8.45 -11.57
CA LEU A 29 3.28 8.01 -10.19
C LEU A 29 4.50 8.70 -9.57
N ASN A 30 4.27 9.59 -8.61
CA ASN A 30 5.32 10.14 -7.76
C ASN A 30 5.62 9.14 -6.63
N ILE A 31 6.65 8.33 -6.85
CA ILE A 31 7.09 7.32 -5.90
C ILE A 31 7.75 8.01 -4.71
N ILE A 32 7.20 7.81 -3.51
CA ILE A 32 7.91 8.15 -2.27
C ILE A 32 9.13 7.22 -2.16
N LYS A 33 10.33 7.79 -2.33
CA LYS A 33 11.59 7.05 -2.15
C LYS A 33 12.05 7.18 -0.71
N ALA A 34 12.14 6.06 0.00
CA ALA A 34 12.87 6.01 1.25
C ALA A 34 14.37 5.97 0.97
N THR A 35 15.07 6.94 1.56
CA THR A 35 16.50 7.18 1.34
C THR A 35 17.37 6.18 2.10
N TRP A 36 16.92 5.69 3.27
CA TRP A 36 17.62 4.69 4.08
C TRP A 36 16.61 3.83 4.89
N PRO A 37 17.04 2.68 5.45
CA PRO A 37 16.22 1.84 6.33
C PRO A 37 15.52 2.61 7.44
N PHE A 38 14.24 2.31 7.68
CA PHE A 38 13.44 2.86 8.79
C PHE A 38 13.21 4.37 8.77
N ALA A 39 13.62 5.07 7.69
CA ALA A 39 13.39 6.50 7.54
C ALA A 39 11.89 6.85 7.42
N MET A 40 11.08 5.95 6.84
CA MET A 40 9.66 6.19 6.61
C MET A 40 8.85 4.93 6.81
N TRP A 41 7.75 5.07 7.54
CA TRP A 41 6.87 3.97 7.87
C TRP A 41 5.44 4.25 7.44
N GLY A 42 4.83 3.27 6.80
CA GLY A 42 3.41 3.25 6.48
C GLY A 42 2.66 2.61 7.62
N ILE A 43 1.68 3.30 8.20
CA ILE A 43 0.89 2.83 9.33
C ILE A 43 -0.55 2.69 8.88
N ASP A 44 -1.16 1.57 9.24
CA ASP A 44 -2.56 1.27 8.99
C ASP A 44 -3.14 0.43 10.13
N ILE A 45 -4.47 0.39 10.23
CA ILE A 45 -5.19 -0.44 11.19
C ILE A 45 -6.10 -1.40 10.43
N ILE A 46 -5.88 -2.69 10.63
CA ILE A 46 -6.64 -3.75 9.98
C ILE A 46 -7.66 -4.38 10.94
N GLY A 47 -8.83 -4.72 10.41
CA GLY A 47 -9.93 -5.35 11.14
C GLY A 47 -11.29 -4.72 10.84
N PRO A 48 -12.35 -5.08 11.59
CA PRO A 48 -12.33 -6.06 12.68
C PRO A 48 -12.14 -7.50 12.19
N PHE A 49 -11.40 -8.30 12.95
CA PHE A 49 -11.28 -9.75 12.83
C PHE A 49 -12.25 -10.47 13.78
N LEU A 50 -12.32 -11.80 13.65
CA LEU A 50 -12.94 -12.64 14.69
C LEU A 50 -12.25 -12.39 16.02
N GLU A 51 -13.03 -12.29 17.09
CA GLU A 51 -12.51 -11.97 18.41
C GLU A 51 -11.52 -13.05 18.86
N ALA A 52 -10.29 -12.63 19.11
CA ALA A 52 -9.24 -13.46 19.70
C ALA A 52 -9.19 -13.29 21.22
N THR A 53 -8.30 -14.04 21.87
CA THR A 53 -8.08 -13.95 23.30
C THR A 53 -7.85 -12.49 23.73
N ARG A 54 -8.37 -12.12 24.91
CA ARG A 54 -8.39 -10.74 25.44
C ARG A 54 -9.22 -9.74 24.61
N LYS A 55 -10.28 -10.22 23.93
CA LYS A 55 -11.20 -9.40 23.13
C LYS A 55 -10.52 -8.66 21.97
N ARG A 56 -9.38 -9.16 21.49
CA ARG A 56 -8.60 -8.56 20.41
C ARG A 56 -9.32 -8.76 19.08
N LYS A 57 -9.56 -7.66 18.37
CA LYS A 57 -10.27 -7.66 17.08
C LYS A 57 -9.66 -6.75 16.03
N TYR A 58 -8.71 -5.90 16.37
CA TYR A 58 -7.97 -5.07 15.41
C TYR A 58 -6.48 -5.37 15.49
N ALA A 59 -5.72 -5.03 14.47
CA ALA A 59 -4.27 -4.94 14.58
C ALA A 59 -3.79 -3.63 13.98
N ILE A 60 -2.91 -2.92 14.69
CA ILE A 60 -2.14 -1.84 14.11
C ILE A 60 -0.95 -2.46 13.40
N VAL A 61 -0.66 -1.99 12.19
CA VAL A 61 0.44 -2.46 11.35
C VAL A 61 1.29 -1.28 10.93
N ALA A 62 2.60 -1.44 10.98
CA ALA A 62 3.55 -0.52 10.42
C ALA A 62 4.51 -1.26 9.48
N CYS A 63 4.76 -0.68 8.30
CA CYS A 63 5.65 -1.25 7.30
C CYS A 63 6.69 -0.20 6.87
N ASP A 64 7.98 -0.54 6.99
CA ASP A 64 9.08 0.32 6.55
C ASP A 64 9.14 0.37 5.02
N TYR A 65 9.28 1.58 4.47
CA TYR A 65 9.29 1.80 3.03
C TYR A 65 10.54 1.26 2.36
N PHE A 66 11.67 1.23 3.08
CA PHE A 66 12.94 0.79 2.50
C PHE A 66 13.03 -0.73 2.55
N THR A 67 13.12 -1.29 3.75
CA THR A 67 13.42 -2.71 4.03
C THR A 67 12.20 -3.60 3.80
N LYS A 68 10.99 -3.02 3.75
CA LYS A 68 9.72 -3.74 3.81
C LYS A 68 9.53 -4.51 5.13
N TRP A 69 10.25 -4.11 6.18
CA TRP A 69 10.07 -4.67 7.52
C TRP A 69 8.66 -4.36 8.02
N VAL A 70 8.01 -5.35 8.62
CA VAL A 70 6.63 -5.22 9.10
C VAL A 70 6.58 -5.45 10.61
N GLU A 71 6.03 -4.49 11.34
CA GLU A 71 5.59 -4.62 12.72
C GLU A 71 4.07 -4.64 12.78
N ALA A 72 3.50 -5.45 13.67
CA ALA A 72 2.07 -5.42 13.93
C ALA A 72 1.76 -5.84 15.35
N GLU A 73 0.71 -5.25 15.92
CA GLU A 73 0.26 -5.55 17.28
C GLU A 73 -1.26 -5.68 17.36
N PRO A 74 -1.79 -6.74 18.00
CA PRO A 74 -3.21 -6.94 18.12
C PRO A 74 -3.82 -6.12 19.27
N MET A 75 -4.93 -5.46 18.99
CA MET A 75 -5.62 -4.52 19.88
C MET A 75 -7.08 -4.95 20.10
N ALA A 76 -7.60 -4.71 21.31
CA ALA A 76 -9.01 -4.93 21.63
C ALA A 76 -9.88 -3.77 21.13
N SER A 77 -9.32 -2.57 21.22
CA SER A 77 -9.92 -1.31 20.79
C SER A 77 -8.94 -0.52 19.93
N ILE A 78 -9.36 0.61 19.38
CA ILE A 78 -8.46 1.54 18.71
C ILE A 78 -8.42 2.80 19.58
N THR A 79 -7.68 2.73 20.69
CA THR A 79 -7.53 3.86 21.62
C THR A 79 -6.29 4.68 21.30
N LYS A 80 -6.28 5.95 21.77
CA LYS A 80 -5.13 6.84 21.60
C LYS A 80 -3.87 6.31 22.30
N GLU A 81 -4.05 5.66 23.45
CA GLU A 81 -2.99 5.05 24.25
C GLU A 81 -2.38 3.86 23.53
N GLU A 82 -3.20 2.96 22.98
CA GLU A 82 -2.71 1.79 22.23
C GLU A 82 -1.89 2.21 21.00
N VAL A 83 -2.35 3.22 20.25
CA VAL A 83 -1.60 3.74 19.08
C VAL A 83 -0.28 4.38 19.51
N LYS A 84 -0.29 5.27 20.51
CA LYS A 84 0.95 5.91 21.03
C LYS A 84 1.92 4.87 21.58
N HIS A 85 1.42 3.86 22.28
CA HIS A 85 2.21 2.77 22.82
C HIS A 85 2.92 1.98 21.71
N PHE A 86 2.18 1.59 20.67
CA PHE A 86 2.74 0.88 19.52
C PHE A 86 3.83 1.70 18.81
N LEU A 87 3.56 2.98 18.50
CA LEU A 87 4.55 3.84 17.83
C LEU A 87 5.82 4.01 18.68
N TRP A 88 5.66 4.20 19.99
CA TRP A 88 6.78 4.34 20.90
C TRP A 88 7.58 3.03 21.01
N GLN A 89 6.93 1.96 21.44
CA GLN A 89 7.61 0.72 21.82
C GLN A 89 8.08 -0.09 20.62
N ASN A 90 7.27 -0.17 19.56
CA ASN A 90 7.52 -1.10 18.47
C ASN A 90 8.24 -0.43 17.30
N ILE A 91 8.20 0.90 17.20
CA ILE A 91 8.93 1.65 16.17
C ILE A 91 10.10 2.42 16.77
N LEU A 92 9.84 3.44 17.59
CA LEU A 92 10.89 4.35 18.07
C LEU A 92 11.96 3.64 18.91
N CYS A 93 11.56 2.85 19.91
CA CYS A 93 12.49 2.15 20.79
C CYS A 93 13.28 1.02 20.09
N ARG A 94 12.80 0.53 18.94
CA ARG A 94 13.43 -0.59 18.22
C ARG A 94 14.30 -0.14 17.05
N PHE A 95 13.82 0.84 16.29
CA PHE A 95 14.41 1.24 15.01
C PHE A 95 14.85 2.70 14.99
N GLY A 96 14.61 3.45 16.08
CA GLY A 96 14.90 4.87 16.18
C GLY A 96 13.77 5.76 15.66
N VAL A 97 14.00 7.07 15.68
CA VAL A 97 13.01 8.07 15.29
C VAL A 97 12.97 8.17 13.76
N PRO A 98 11.84 7.83 13.11
CA PRO A 98 11.72 7.94 11.67
C PRO A 98 11.59 9.40 11.23
N ASN A 99 11.93 9.68 9.98
CA ASN A 99 11.72 10.99 9.36
C ASN A 99 10.24 11.24 9.07
N ALA A 100 9.48 10.20 8.69
CA ALA A 100 8.05 10.36 8.45
C ALA A 100 7.21 9.11 8.78
N PHE A 101 5.98 9.39 9.22
CA PHE A 101 4.88 8.45 9.24
C PHE A 101 3.91 8.77 8.11
N ILE A 102 3.57 7.75 7.34
CA ILE A 102 2.59 7.82 6.27
C ILE A 102 1.38 6.99 6.69
N SER A 103 0.19 7.56 6.66
CA SER A 103 -1.03 6.83 7.00
C SER A 103 -2.16 7.23 6.07
N ASP A 104 -3.18 6.39 5.99
CA ASP A 104 -4.39 6.75 5.28
C ASP A 104 -5.18 7.87 5.97
N ASN A 105 -6.24 8.35 5.32
CA ASN A 105 -7.16 9.33 5.89
C ASN A 105 -8.14 8.72 6.91
N GLY A 106 -7.81 7.54 7.48
CA GLY A 106 -8.55 6.94 8.57
C GLY A 106 -8.61 7.91 9.76
N ARG A 107 -9.81 8.15 10.28
CA ARG A 107 -10.04 9.13 11.37
C ARG A 107 -9.17 8.86 12.60
N GLN A 108 -8.88 7.59 12.88
CA GLN A 108 -8.11 7.18 14.06
C GLN A 108 -6.63 7.55 13.93
N LEU A 109 -6.04 7.37 12.74
CA LEU A 109 -4.64 7.71 12.49
C LEU A 109 -4.44 9.19 12.18
N GLN A 110 -5.48 9.90 11.73
CA GLN A 110 -5.49 11.36 11.56
C GLN A 110 -5.84 12.14 12.84
N ALA A 111 -6.05 11.47 13.96
CA ALA A 111 -6.41 12.13 15.21
C ALA A 111 -5.28 13.02 15.76
N GLU A 112 -5.67 14.09 16.47
CA GLU A 112 -4.78 15.10 17.05
C GLU A 112 -3.67 14.49 17.91
N HIS A 113 -4.00 13.48 18.73
CA HIS A 113 -3.04 12.80 19.58
C HIS A 113 -1.88 12.15 18.81
N VAL A 114 -2.08 11.72 17.56
CA VAL A 114 -1.02 11.21 16.68
C VAL A 114 -0.18 12.36 16.15
N HIS A 115 -0.80 13.50 15.81
CA HIS A 115 -0.07 14.71 15.41
C HIS A 115 0.82 15.24 16.53
N GLU A 116 0.32 15.33 17.76
CA GLU A 116 1.11 15.70 18.94
C GLU A 116 2.29 14.77 19.17
N PHE A 117 2.06 13.46 19.06
CA PHE A 117 3.13 12.46 19.20
C PHE A 117 4.21 12.67 18.14
N CYS A 118 3.82 12.87 16.88
CA CYS A 118 4.76 13.13 15.79
C CYS A 118 5.53 14.43 16.01
N ALA A 119 4.83 15.51 16.40
CA ALA A 119 5.43 16.82 16.67
C ALA A 119 6.45 16.75 17.81
N LYS A 120 6.15 16.01 18.89
CA LYS A 120 7.06 15.82 20.03
C LYS A 120 8.43 15.28 19.62
N TYR A 121 8.47 14.40 18.62
CA TYR A 121 9.70 13.74 18.16
C TYR A 121 10.19 14.28 16.80
N ASN A 122 9.65 15.41 16.32
CA ASN A 122 9.97 15.99 15.01
C ASN A 122 9.76 15.03 13.82
N ILE A 123 8.76 14.15 13.93
CA ILE A 123 8.39 13.21 12.88
C ILE A 123 7.38 13.89 11.94
N ARG A 124 7.63 13.84 10.63
CA ARG A 124 6.68 14.37 9.64
C ARG A 124 5.51 13.40 9.48
N LYS A 125 4.28 13.91 9.57
CA LYS A 125 3.10 13.11 9.27
C LYS A 125 2.60 13.43 7.86
N ILE A 126 2.54 12.40 7.03
CA ILE A 126 2.12 12.49 5.63
C ILE A 126 0.79 11.73 5.51
N ALA A 127 -0.29 12.46 5.25
CA ALA A 127 -1.57 11.83 4.95
C ALA A 127 -1.60 11.34 3.51
N SER A 128 -1.96 10.08 3.28
CA SER A 128 -2.19 9.58 1.92
C SER A 128 -3.45 10.25 1.37
N SER A 129 -3.31 11.16 0.41
CA SER A 129 -4.48 11.80 -0.18
C SER A 129 -5.28 10.78 -1.00
N VAL A 130 -6.59 11.00 -1.13
CA VAL A 130 -7.45 10.21 -2.05
C VAL A 130 -6.94 10.29 -3.51
N VAL A 131 -6.17 11.34 -3.80
CA VAL A 131 -5.58 11.65 -5.12
C VAL A 131 -4.28 10.89 -5.36
N HIS A 132 -3.53 10.52 -4.32
CA HIS A 132 -2.29 9.73 -4.43
C HIS A 132 -2.33 8.46 -3.54
N PRO A 133 -3.18 7.46 -3.87
CA PRO A 133 -3.30 6.19 -3.12
C PRO A 133 -1.98 5.45 -2.94
N GLN A 134 -1.03 5.67 -3.85
CA GLN A 134 0.32 5.09 -3.88
C GLN A 134 1.10 5.31 -2.59
N THR A 135 0.81 6.41 -1.91
CA THR A 135 1.48 6.75 -0.66
C THR A 135 1.11 5.78 0.46
N ASN A 136 0.03 4.98 0.40
CA ASN A 136 -0.26 3.91 1.38
C ASN A 136 -0.24 2.48 0.78
N GLU A 137 0.03 2.32 -0.52
CA GLU A 137 0.02 1.02 -1.22
C GLU A 137 0.96 -0.02 -0.59
N LEU A 138 2.05 0.42 0.03
CA LEU A 138 3.02 -0.44 0.68
C LEU A 138 2.45 -1.08 1.95
N THR A 139 1.77 -0.30 2.78
CA THR A 139 1.05 -0.79 3.96
C THR A 139 -0.10 -1.69 3.55
N GLU A 140 -0.88 -1.31 2.51
CA GLU A 140 -1.96 -2.16 1.98
C GLU A 140 -1.45 -3.52 1.47
N THR A 141 -0.30 -3.53 0.80
CA THR A 141 0.33 -4.76 0.32
C THR A 141 0.80 -5.63 1.49
N ALA A 142 1.41 -5.02 2.51
CA ALA A 142 1.81 -5.71 3.73
C ALA A 142 0.60 -6.30 4.48
N ASN A 143 -0.47 -5.51 4.62
CA ASN A 143 -1.74 -5.92 5.21
C ASN A 143 -2.35 -7.10 4.45
N GLY A 144 -2.36 -7.04 3.11
CA GLY A 144 -2.78 -8.14 2.26
C GLY A 144 -1.99 -9.43 2.51
N LYS A 145 -0.65 -9.33 2.62
CA LYS A 145 0.21 -10.47 2.94
C LYS A 145 -0.06 -11.03 4.34
N ILE A 146 -0.23 -10.18 5.34
CA ILE A 146 -0.59 -10.60 6.71
C ILE A 146 -1.92 -11.36 6.68
N ILE A 147 -2.97 -10.77 6.07
CA ILE A 147 -4.30 -11.37 6.00
C ILE A 147 -4.29 -12.71 5.25
N ILE A 148 -3.59 -12.79 4.11
CA ILE A 148 -3.49 -14.04 3.35
C ILE A 148 -2.75 -15.12 4.16
N THR A 149 -1.65 -14.75 4.82
CA THR A 149 -0.87 -15.71 5.62
C THR A 149 -1.66 -16.17 6.84
N MET A 150 -2.38 -15.27 7.50
CA MET A 150 -3.33 -15.60 8.56
C MET A 150 -4.38 -16.60 8.07
N LYS A 151 -5.04 -16.32 6.95
CA LYS A 151 -6.05 -17.24 6.36
C LYS A 151 -5.47 -18.63 6.08
N LYS A 152 -4.23 -18.71 5.60
CA LYS A 152 -3.56 -19.99 5.32
C LYS A 152 -3.17 -20.76 6.59
N LYS A 153 -2.72 -20.07 7.64
CA LYS A 153 -2.27 -20.71 8.89
C LYS A 153 -3.39 -21.10 9.85
N LEU A 154 -4.51 -20.38 9.82
CA LEU A 154 -5.50 -20.43 10.90
C LEU A 154 -6.78 -21.19 10.57
N ASP A 155 -6.88 -21.82 9.39
CA ASP A 155 -8.02 -22.60 8.88
C ASP A 155 -9.32 -22.52 9.71
N GLU A 156 -9.66 -23.53 10.52
CA GLU A 156 -10.81 -23.52 11.45
C GLU A 156 -10.53 -22.80 12.78
N ALA A 157 -9.26 -22.66 13.17
CA ALA A 157 -8.80 -22.03 14.42
C ALA A 157 -8.68 -20.49 14.35
N LYS A 158 -9.63 -19.82 13.68
CA LYS A 158 -9.56 -18.38 13.36
C LYS A 158 -9.50 -17.44 14.59
N GLY A 159 -9.93 -17.91 15.76
CA GLY A 159 -9.85 -17.17 17.03
C GLY A 159 -8.43 -17.06 17.62
N LYS A 160 -7.44 -17.79 17.08
CA LYS A 160 -6.04 -17.76 17.57
C LYS A 160 -5.12 -16.84 16.75
N TRP A 161 -5.70 -15.90 16.02
CA TRP A 161 -4.96 -15.10 15.06
C TRP A 161 -3.94 -14.17 15.72
N ALA A 162 -4.25 -13.67 16.92
CA ALA A 162 -3.37 -12.80 17.67
C ALA A 162 -2.10 -13.53 18.13
N GLU A 163 -2.22 -14.80 18.54
CA GLU A 163 -1.11 -15.65 18.97
C GLU A 163 -0.24 -16.09 17.78
N ALA A 164 -0.84 -16.27 16.60
CA ALA A 164 -0.11 -16.64 15.39
C ALA A 164 0.66 -15.47 14.75
N LEU A 165 0.31 -14.22 15.10
CA LEU A 165 0.84 -13.02 14.45
C LEU A 165 2.39 -12.94 14.51
N PRO A 166 3.09 -13.19 15.63
CA PRO A 166 4.55 -13.13 15.66
C PRO A 166 5.21 -14.08 14.65
N GLY A 167 4.71 -15.32 14.53
CA GLY A 167 5.23 -16.30 13.56
C GLY A 167 4.87 -15.96 12.11
N ILE A 168 3.82 -15.16 11.86
CA ILE A 168 3.48 -14.63 10.54
C ILE A 168 4.43 -13.49 10.18
N LEU A 169 4.64 -12.54 11.09
CA LEU A 169 5.57 -11.43 10.91
C LEU A 169 6.99 -11.93 10.68
N TRP A 170 7.45 -12.92 11.45
CA TRP A 170 8.75 -13.53 11.24
C TRP A 170 8.88 -14.14 9.84
N GLY A 171 7.88 -14.92 9.41
CA GLY A 171 7.83 -15.48 8.05
C GLY A 171 7.92 -14.42 6.95
N ILE A 172 7.23 -13.29 7.11
CA ILE A 172 7.31 -12.15 6.17
C ILE A 172 8.72 -11.54 6.17
N ARG A 173 9.34 -11.37 7.34
CA ARG A 173 10.66 -10.75 7.50
C ARG A 173 11.81 -11.58 6.89
N ILE A 174 11.67 -12.90 6.85
CA ILE A 174 12.69 -13.82 6.31
C ILE A 174 12.40 -14.29 4.88
N THR A 175 11.29 -13.85 4.28
CA THR A 175 10.94 -14.22 2.89
C THR A 175 11.33 -13.09 1.96
N SER A 176 11.97 -13.42 0.83
CA SER A 176 12.41 -12.42 -0.14
C SER A 176 11.22 -11.63 -0.71
N HIS A 177 11.39 -10.31 -0.78
CA HIS A 177 10.37 -9.43 -1.31
C HIS A 177 10.57 -9.26 -2.82
N THR A 178 9.54 -9.56 -3.62
CA THR A 178 9.64 -9.54 -5.10
C THR A 178 10.06 -8.19 -5.70
N GLY A 179 9.84 -7.09 -4.98
CA GLY A 179 10.27 -5.75 -5.40
C GLY A 179 11.76 -5.45 -5.16
N THR A 180 12.40 -6.12 -4.21
CA THR A 180 13.82 -5.91 -3.84
C THR A 180 14.71 -7.05 -4.28
N GLY A 181 14.18 -8.28 -4.33
CA GLY A 181 14.98 -9.51 -4.41
C GLY A 181 15.48 -9.98 -3.04
N GLU A 182 15.59 -9.08 -2.08
CA GLU A 182 16.11 -9.35 -0.73
C GLU A 182 15.03 -9.60 0.32
N THR A 183 15.40 -10.24 1.43
CA THR A 183 14.54 -10.36 2.62
C THR A 183 14.54 -9.05 3.41
N PRO A 184 13.43 -8.68 4.07
CA PRO A 184 13.43 -7.55 4.99
C PRO A 184 14.46 -7.66 6.11
N PHE A 185 14.75 -8.87 6.58
CA PHE A 185 15.74 -9.12 7.62
C PHE A 185 17.16 -8.79 7.15
N ASN A 186 17.53 -9.21 5.94
CA ASN A 186 18.83 -8.89 5.36
C ASN A 186 18.99 -7.38 5.11
N LEU A 187 17.96 -6.72 4.57
CA LEU A 187 17.99 -5.26 4.36
C LEU A 187 18.10 -4.48 5.68
N ALA A 188 17.51 -4.98 6.76
CA ALA A 188 17.56 -4.38 8.09
C ALA A 188 18.92 -4.56 8.77
N PHE A 189 19.44 -5.79 8.82
CA PHE A 189 20.57 -6.17 9.66
C PHE A 189 21.86 -6.52 8.90
N GLY A 190 21.82 -6.55 7.57
CA GLY A 190 22.95 -6.91 6.72
C GLY A 190 23.30 -8.40 6.74
N THR A 191 22.43 -9.27 7.25
CA THR A 191 22.61 -10.72 7.19
C THR A 191 21.27 -11.42 7.20
N GLU A 192 21.20 -12.64 6.69
CA GLU A 192 20.00 -13.47 6.76
C GLU A 192 19.78 -14.08 8.15
N ALA A 193 18.53 -14.14 8.59
CA ALA A 193 18.14 -14.84 9.81
C ALA A 193 18.43 -16.34 9.69
N VAL A 194 18.83 -16.99 10.78
CA VAL A 194 18.86 -18.46 10.86
C VAL A 194 17.43 -18.97 11.02
N ILE A 195 17.00 -19.82 10.09
CA ILE A 195 15.64 -20.40 10.09
C ILE A 195 15.67 -21.85 10.62
N PRO A 196 14.55 -22.39 11.12
CA PRO A 196 14.54 -23.70 11.79
C PRO A 196 14.95 -24.83 10.84
N THR A 197 14.63 -24.69 9.54
CA THR A 197 15.01 -25.65 8.50
C THR A 197 16.53 -25.83 8.42
N GLU A 198 17.32 -24.79 8.71
CA GLU A 198 18.79 -24.90 8.71
C GLU A 198 19.34 -25.68 9.90
N LEU A 199 18.55 -25.83 10.96
CA LEU A 199 18.90 -26.66 12.11
C LEU A 199 18.58 -28.14 11.81
N THR A 200 17.56 -28.40 11.00
CA THR A 200 17.22 -29.76 10.54
C THR A 200 18.15 -30.21 9.39
N ILE A 201 18.39 -29.32 8.43
CA ILE A 201 19.29 -29.53 7.29
C ILE A 201 20.45 -28.56 7.48
N LEU A 202 21.52 -29.06 8.10
CA LEU A 202 22.67 -28.24 8.50
C LEU A 202 23.27 -27.52 7.28
N THR A 203 23.03 -26.21 7.21
CA THR A 203 23.67 -25.35 6.20
C THR A 203 25.16 -25.21 6.49
N LEU A 204 25.93 -24.77 5.49
CA LEU A 204 27.37 -24.58 5.64
C LEU A 204 27.71 -23.65 6.81
N ARG A 205 26.94 -22.57 7.00
CA ARG A 205 27.14 -21.62 8.10
C ARG A 205 26.90 -22.21 9.48
N ILE A 206 26.00 -23.19 9.61
CA ILE A 206 25.74 -23.90 10.87
C ILE A 206 26.79 -24.99 11.08
N ARG A 207 27.03 -25.82 10.05
CA ARG A 207 27.95 -26.97 10.13
C ARG A 207 29.40 -26.55 10.39
N ASN A 208 29.84 -25.46 9.76
CA ASN A 208 31.22 -25.00 9.80
C ASN A 208 31.37 -23.72 10.64
N PHE A 209 30.46 -23.48 11.61
CA PHE A 209 30.52 -22.29 12.45
C PHE A 209 31.86 -22.24 13.20
N GLN A 210 32.59 -21.15 12.98
CA GLN A 210 33.80 -20.81 13.72
C GLN A 210 33.68 -19.33 14.11
N ALA A 211 33.72 -19.04 15.42
CA ALA A 211 33.43 -17.69 15.90
C ALA A 211 34.30 -16.58 15.26
N PRO A 212 35.64 -16.75 15.11
CA PRO A 212 36.46 -15.71 14.48
C PRO A 212 36.12 -15.49 13.00
N ARG A 213 35.89 -16.56 12.26
CA ARG A 213 35.53 -16.51 10.84
C ARG A 213 34.14 -15.89 10.64
N ASN A 214 33.18 -16.25 11.47
CA ASN A 214 31.84 -15.68 11.43
C ASN A 214 31.87 -14.16 11.71
N GLU A 215 32.73 -13.71 12.62
CA GLU A 215 32.91 -12.28 12.86
C GLU A 215 33.49 -11.56 11.63
N GLU A 216 34.48 -12.14 10.96
CA GLU A 216 35.05 -11.61 9.72
C GLU A 216 34.01 -11.57 8.58
N GLU A 217 33.21 -12.62 8.42
CA GLU A 217 32.10 -12.67 7.45
C GLU A 217 31.04 -11.61 7.76
N LEU A 218 30.68 -11.39 9.03
CA LEU A 218 29.74 -10.35 9.42
C LEU A 218 30.26 -8.95 9.14
N ARG A 219 31.56 -8.69 9.34
CA ARG A 219 32.19 -7.41 8.97
C ARG A 219 32.15 -7.20 7.46
N THR A 220 32.48 -8.23 6.69
CA THR A 220 32.39 -8.21 5.23
C THR A 220 30.96 -7.91 4.77
N ASN A 221 29.96 -8.52 5.39
CA ASN A 221 28.57 -8.23 5.09
C ASN A 221 28.19 -6.76 5.36
N LEU A 222 28.73 -6.16 6.42
CA LEU A 222 28.52 -4.73 6.72
C LEU A 222 29.16 -3.83 5.67
N ASP A 223 30.32 -4.19 5.12
CA ASP A 223 30.96 -3.43 4.04
C ASP A 223 30.12 -3.48 2.74
N LEU A 224 29.45 -4.61 2.48
CA LEU A 224 28.62 -4.83 1.29
C LEU A 224 27.15 -4.40 1.46
N VAL A 225 26.70 -4.13 2.69
CA VAL A 225 25.27 -3.92 2.98
C VAL A 225 24.71 -2.73 2.22
N GLU A 226 25.49 -1.65 2.08
CA GLU A 226 25.06 -0.44 1.37
C GLU A 226 24.94 -0.67 -0.13
N GLU A 227 25.81 -1.47 -0.74
CA GLU A 227 25.71 -1.85 -2.15
C GLU A 227 24.43 -2.68 -2.41
N MET A 228 24.19 -3.70 -1.58
CA MET A 228 22.96 -4.50 -1.63
C MET A 228 21.70 -3.61 -1.47
N ARG A 229 21.74 -2.67 -0.54
CA ARG A 229 20.66 -1.69 -0.29
C ARG A 229 20.42 -0.79 -1.49
N MET A 230 21.47 -0.31 -2.15
CA MET A 230 21.37 0.48 -3.39
C MET A 230 20.79 -0.36 -4.54
N GLU A 231 21.23 -1.60 -4.72
CA GLU A 231 20.66 -2.50 -5.72
C GLU A 231 19.17 -2.75 -5.49
N ALA A 232 18.77 -2.99 -4.24
CA ALA A 232 17.38 -3.18 -3.86
C ALA A 232 16.54 -1.93 -4.19
N GLN A 233 17.06 -0.73 -3.94
CA GLN A 233 16.41 0.53 -4.32
C GLN A 233 16.29 0.66 -5.85
N LEU A 234 17.34 0.33 -6.60
CA LEU A 234 17.32 0.38 -8.07
C LEU A 234 16.29 -0.60 -8.64
N LYS A 235 16.23 -1.84 -8.14
CA LYS A 235 15.22 -2.84 -8.52
C LYS A 235 13.80 -2.33 -8.25
N GLN A 236 13.56 -1.74 -7.08
CA GLN A 236 12.28 -1.12 -6.75
C GLN A 236 11.93 0.02 -7.70
N ALA A 237 12.88 0.94 -7.94
CA ALA A 237 12.68 2.10 -8.81
C ALA A 237 12.38 1.68 -10.25
N ASN A 238 13.15 0.73 -10.80
CA ASN A 238 12.97 0.19 -12.14
C ASN A 238 11.60 -0.48 -12.29
N ARG A 239 11.19 -1.30 -11.32
CA ARG A 239 9.89 -1.97 -11.35
C ARG A 239 8.76 -0.95 -11.32
N SER A 240 8.84 0.04 -10.43
CA SER A 240 7.85 1.11 -10.35
C SER A 240 7.83 1.95 -11.63
N GLN A 241 8.99 2.20 -12.26
CA GLN A 241 9.08 2.90 -13.54
C GLN A 241 8.46 2.10 -14.70
N GLN A 242 8.68 0.78 -14.75
CA GLN A 242 8.05 -0.09 -15.75
C GLN A 242 6.53 -0.11 -15.59
N VAL A 243 6.06 -0.22 -14.35
CA VAL A 243 4.63 -0.12 -14.02
C VAL A 243 4.08 1.25 -14.44
N ASN A 244 4.76 2.33 -14.07
CA ASN A 244 4.48 3.69 -14.54
C ASN A 244 4.34 3.78 -16.06
N GLN A 245 5.34 3.32 -16.81
CA GLN A 245 5.34 3.39 -18.27
C GLN A 245 4.19 2.56 -18.88
N TYR A 246 3.93 1.37 -18.35
CA TYR A 246 2.81 0.54 -18.78
C TYR A 246 1.46 1.23 -18.55
N LEU A 247 1.31 1.87 -17.39
CA LEU A 247 0.08 2.55 -17.00
C LEU A 247 -0.10 3.87 -17.76
N ASN A 248 0.95 4.68 -17.89
CA ASN A 248 0.98 5.94 -18.65
C ASN A 248 0.64 5.73 -20.12
N LYS A 249 1.11 4.63 -20.75
CA LYS A 249 0.69 4.25 -22.12
C LYS A 249 -0.82 4.05 -22.29
N ARG A 250 -1.56 3.92 -21.18
CA ARG A 250 -3.00 3.68 -21.14
C ARG A 250 -3.79 4.82 -20.50
N VAL A 251 -3.13 5.88 -20.04
CA VAL A 251 -3.79 7.09 -19.55
C VAL A 251 -4.38 7.82 -20.76
N GLN A 252 -5.70 8.01 -20.76
CA GLN A 252 -6.37 8.80 -21.77
C GLN A 252 -6.33 10.26 -21.32
N THR A 253 -5.72 11.13 -22.12
CA THR A 253 -5.71 12.58 -21.88
C THR A 253 -7.13 13.12 -22.04
N ILE A 254 -7.72 13.64 -20.96
CA ILE A 254 -9.02 14.29 -20.93
C ILE A 254 -8.79 15.80 -21.03
N GLN A 255 -9.52 16.46 -21.91
CA GLN A 255 -9.45 17.89 -22.20
C GLN A 255 -10.78 18.55 -21.86
N GLU A 256 -10.78 19.88 -21.75
CA GLU A 256 -12.02 20.66 -21.66
C GLU A 256 -12.91 20.40 -22.87
N GLY A 257 -14.20 20.22 -22.63
CA GLY A 257 -15.18 19.86 -23.65
C GLY A 257 -15.34 18.36 -23.90
N ASP A 258 -14.43 17.49 -23.44
CA ASP A 258 -14.61 16.04 -23.58
C ASP A 258 -15.82 15.53 -22.78
N LEU A 259 -16.51 14.53 -23.34
CA LEU A 259 -17.52 13.77 -22.60
C LEU A 259 -16.86 12.65 -21.80
N VAL A 260 -17.28 12.49 -20.55
CA VAL A 260 -16.73 11.49 -19.62
C VAL A 260 -17.84 10.78 -18.86
N LEU A 261 -17.57 9.53 -18.48
CA LEU A 261 -18.35 8.78 -17.51
C LEU A 261 -17.66 8.79 -16.15
N ARG A 262 -18.44 8.87 -15.07
CA ARG A 262 -17.96 8.80 -13.68
C ARG A 262 -18.13 7.40 -13.07
N ASN A 263 -17.21 7.00 -12.22
CA ASN A 263 -17.29 5.73 -11.50
C ASN A 263 -18.42 5.79 -10.45
N PHE A 264 -19.43 4.93 -10.62
CA PHE A 264 -20.61 4.89 -9.74
C PHE A 264 -20.25 4.69 -8.26
N LYS A 265 -19.23 3.88 -7.95
CA LYS A 265 -18.80 3.63 -6.56
C LYS A 265 -18.20 4.86 -5.89
N ALA A 266 -17.52 5.72 -6.65
CA ALA A 266 -16.88 6.93 -6.12
C ALA A 266 -17.89 8.08 -5.89
N SER A 267 -19.07 7.98 -6.53
CA SER A 267 -20.19 8.92 -6.40
C SER A 267 -20.88 8.86 -5.03
N LYS A 268 -20.70 7.77 -4.26
CA LYS A 268 -21.38 7.51 -2.97
C LYS A 268 -22.88 7.88 -3.00
N PRO A 269 -23.70 7.34 -3.92
CA PRO A 269 -25.14 7.50 -3.80
C PRO A 269 -25.59 6.84 -2.49
N THR A 270 -26.54 7.43 -1.81
CA THR A 270 -27.16 6.99 -0.54
C THR A 270 -27.80 5.59 -0.59
N GLY A 271 -27.69 4.86 -1.70
CA GLY A 271 -28.21 3.51 -1.91
C GLY A 271 -27.11 2.51 -2.29
N GLU A 272 -27.21 1.30 -1.75
CA GLU A 272 -26.36 0.18 -2.13
C GLU A 272 -26.45 -0.11 -3.64
N LYS A 273 -25.29 -0.37 -4.27
CA LYS A 273 -25.25 -0.78 -5.68
C LYS A 273 -25.99 -2.12 -5.81
N LYS A 274 -27.19 -2.10 -6.42
CA LYS A 274 -27.93 -3.32 -6.73
C LYS A 274 -27.12 -4.19 -7.70
N LYS A 275 -27.17 -5.51 -7.53
CA LYS A 275 -26.55 -6.48 -8.44
C LYS A 275 -27.11 -6.23 -9.85
N LEU A 276 -26.24 -6.12 -10.87
CA LEU A 276 -26.53 -5.73 -12.27
C LEU A 276 -26.59 -4.22 -12.60
N SER A 277 -26.35 -3.30 -11.66
CA SER A 277 -26.25 -1.86 -12.01
C SER A 277 -24.98 -1.52 -12.80
N PRO A 278 -25.02 -0.50 -13.69
CA PRO A 278 -23.86 0.00 -14.42
C PRO A 278 -22.62 0.25 -13.54
N ASN A 279 -21.44 0.09 -14.12
CA ASN A 279 -20.18 0.41 -13.42
C ASN A 279 -19.87 1.90 -13.49
N TRP A 280 -20.35 2.55 -14.54
CA TRP A 280 -20.14 3.96 -14.85
C TRP A 280 -21.48 4.69 -14.95
N GLU A 281 -21.46 5.99 -14.71
CA GLU A 281 -22.61 6.90 -14.73
C GLU A 281 -22.29 8.13 -15.57
N GLY A 282 -23.28 8.72 -16.24
CA GLY A 282 -23.11 9.87 -17.13
C GLY A 282 -23.82 9.66 -18.47
N PRO A 283 -23.41 10.36 -19.54
CA PRO A 283 -22.18 11.15 -19.67
C PRO A 283 -22.26 12.55 -19.02
N TYR A 284 -21.09 13.10 -18.72
CA TYR A 284 -20.86 14.47 -18.22
C TYR A 284 -19.86 15.18 -19.13
N GLN A 285 -19.97 16.49 -19.25
CA GLN A 285 -18.99 17.31 -19.97
C GLN A 285 -17.93 17.86 -19.01
N VAL A 286 -16.67 17.82 -19.43
CA VAL A 286 -15.57 18.46 -18.69
C VAL A 286 -15.59 19.96 -18.96
N VAL A 287 -15.77 20.76 -17.90
CA VAL A 287 -15.81 22.22 -18.00
C VAL A 287 -14.43 22.83 -17.76
N GLU A 288 -13.67 22.26 -16.83
CA GLU A 288 -12.39 22.85 -16.40
C GLU A 288 -11.41 21.75 -15.99
N VAL A 289 -10.16 21.87 -16.45
CA VAL A 289 -9.03 21.03 -16.03
C VAL A 289 -8.21 21.76 -14.98
N LEU A 290 -8.35 21.37 -13.71
CA LEU A 290 -7.73 22.06 -12.56
C LEU A 290 -6.23 21.73 -12.36
N GLY A 291 -5.63 20.96 -13.28
CA GLY A 291 -4.30 20.39 -13.12
C GLY A 291 -4.28 19.22 -12.13
N LYS A 292 -3.17 18.47 -12.15
CA LYS A 292 -2.97 17.28 -11.30
C LYS A 292 -4.14 16.27 -11.30
N GLY A 293 -4.68 15.97 -12.49
CA GLY A 293 -5.73 14.98 -12.64
C GLY A 293 -7.07 15.34 -11.97
N ALA A 294 -7.33 16.61 -11.65
CA ALA A 294 -8.59 17.08 -11.10
C ALA A 294 -9.45 17.77 -12.18
N TYR A 295 -10.74 17.46 -12.24
CA TYR A 295 -11.68 17.96 -13.25
C TYR A 295 -12.99 18.47 -12.62
N ARG A 296 -13.54 19.55 -13.18
CA ARG A 296 -14.93 19.97 -12.94
C ARG A 296 -15.82 19.46 -14.06
N LEU A 297 -17.00 18.97 -13.67
CA LEU A 297 -17.95 18.33 -14.56
C LEU A 297 -19.28 19.09 -14.56
N MET A 298 -19.97 19.00 -15.69
CA MET A 298 -21.34 19.48 -15.89
C MET A 298 -22.18 18.35 -16.45
N ASP A 299 -23.44 18.24 -16.02
CA ASP A 299 -24.38 17.31 -16.65
C ASP A 299 -24.83 17.83 -18.03
N LEU A 300 -25.53 16.99 -18.79
CA LEU A 300 -26.01 17.37 -20.13
C LEU A 300 -27.11 18.43 -20.08
N GLU A 301 -27.73 18.66 -18.91
CA GLU A 301 -28.73 19.71 -18.70
C GLU A 301 -28.11 21.06 -18.28
N GLY A 302 -26.78 21.15 -18.22
CA GLY A 302 -26.05 22.38 -17.90
C GLY A 302 -25.86 22.65 -16.40
N ARG A 303 -26.17 21.69 -15.52
CA ARG A 303 -25.95 21.82 -14.07
C ARG A 303 -24.54 21.41 -13.70
N MET A 304 -23.86 22.28 -12.97
CA MET A 304 -22.52 22.01 -12.47
C MET A 304 -22.54 20.94 -11.37
N ILE A 305 -21.64 19.97 -11.47
CA ILE A 305 -21.44 18.98 -10.42
C ILE A 305 -20.59 19.65 -9.31
N PRO A 306 -21.10 19.77 -8.07
CA PRO A 306 -20.44 20.57 -7.03
C PRO A 306 -19.05 20.04 -6.61
N ARG A 307 -18.84 18.73 -6.75
CA ARG A 307 -17.61 18.05 -6.33
C ARG A 307 -16.60 17.99 -7.48
N VAL A 308 -15.34 18.27 -7.19
CA VAL A 308 -14.22 18.03 -8.11
C VAL A 308 -13.93 16.54 -8.21
N TRP A 309 -13.72 16.06 -9.44
CA TRP A 309 -13.50 14.64 -9.72
C TRP A 309 -12.05 14.37 -10.09
N ASN A 310 -11.48 13.33 -9.47
CA ASN A 310 -10.19 12.82 -9.88
C ASN A 310 -10.35 11.98 -11.16
N ALA A 311 -9.40 12.17 -12.06
CA ALA A 311 -9.17 11.43 -13.29
C ALA A 311 -9.37 9.91 -13.14
N MET A 312 -8.97 9.30 -12.01
CA MET A 312 -9.08 7.87 -11.72
C MET A 312 -10.51 7.35 -11.61
N HIS A 313 -11.45 8.28 -11.43
CA HIS A 313 -12.88 8.00 -11.39
C HIS A 313 -13.58 8.42 -12.68
N LEU A 314 -12.83 8.82 -13.70
CA LEU A 314 -13.35 9.27 -14.98
C LEU A 314 -12.86 8.39 -16.13
N ARG A 315 -13.65 8.35 -17.20
CA ARG A 315 -13.32 7.67 -18.45
C ARG A 315 -13.92 8.45 -19.61
N LYS A 316 -13.19 8.63 -20.71
CA LYS A 316 -13.78 9.22 -21.92
C LYS A 316 -14.97 8.42 -22.42
N TYR A 317 -16.02 9.14 -22.73
CA TYR A 317 -17.21 8.67 -23.40
C TYR A 317 -17.10 8.98 -24.89
N TYR A 318 -17.35 7.97 -25.72
CA TYR A 318 -17.28 8.09 -27.17
C TYR A 318 -18.68 7.98 -27.76
N GLN A 319 -19.10 9.00 -28.50
CA GLN A 319 -20.28 9.01 -29.37
C GLN A 319 -19.86 8.71 -30.79
#